data_AF-A4HA77-F1
#
_entry.id   AF-A4HA77-F1
#
_cell.length_a   1.000
_cell.length_b   1.000
_cell.length_c   1.000
_cell.angle_alpha   90.00
_cell.angle_beta   90.00
_cell.angle_gamma   90.00
#
_symmetry.space_group_name_H-M   'P 1'
#
loop_
_entity.id
_entity.type
_entity.pdbx_description
1 polymer ?
#
loop_
_entity_poly.entity_id
_entity_poly.type
_entity_poly.pdbx_seq_one_letter_code
_entity_poly.pdbx_strand_id
1 'polypeptide(L)'
;MNISISSQVGHASQPTSHLKEKSDEAIVPVMRLPQPRDTAALLPPPPSSTLTTSRGCRLHLLSPTTELDIGAAEYSTVYSRLCSIEYLLPAATCLLLILYGFAILVSFCNKNFSSYKLNVTEAMPLLGRIGSKGYDNTMDDQWSGFSTNYNSFLCVALILGGFSAFYRKFLFRQMASSSYPSSGAAASPLLLANDELSAALGSRVRAQTSPVVCGKPHPRCRALRPLSAAPRGCTAFLQGAWILPTFYTITGFIFVAAVHGPHFFLPLLLIIANYVIFLRLQRLCPYWLFMATMWATHVAGLYIIEVANGFEGTYWLQYFFTTSADEALNLLGYEQKPLWDTNMRWAISFRMSTLRLISFNYDLWEATHAAARARERATAKHDATCIECAQLREQNAALAAALPAEASRCYKYRTEYPRDPADYNFVNYAAYTLFPPLYLGGPMSSFNAFVSYMRVPSTSMPLRKMVTYAFAIFRIYATTVLLLHFVHLPALAKHSYLITEMSLQEQAHFVFLTLAYLWLKFNFIWKSSRLFAMLSGIEVPEDMRRCFANTLTVRDFWRDWH
;
A
#
# COMPACT_ATOMS: atom_id res chain seq x y z
N MET A 1 35.70 -25.15 -15.25
CA MET A 1 36.70 -25.96 -14.52
C MET A 1 36.40 -25.88 -13.04
N ASN A 2 36.06 -27.02 -12.43
CA ASN A 2 35.85 -27.20 -11.00
C ASN A 2 37.12 -26.84 -10.22
N ILE A 3 36.97 -26.31 -9.00
CA ILE A 3 37.75 -26.71 -7.80
C ILE A 3 36.93 -26.32 -6.55
N SER A 4 36.69 -27.34 -5.72
CA SER A 4 36.19 -27.25 -4.35
C SER A 4 37.39 -27.15 -3.39
N ILE A 5 37.26 -26.48 -2.24
CA ILE A 5 38.13 -26.74 -1.08
C ILE A 5 37.33 -26.70 0.23
N SER A 6 37.07 -27.91 0.74
CA SER A 6 37.31 -28.45 2.08
C SER A 6 37.18 -27.58 3.35
N SER A 7 36.39 -28.12 4.27
CA SER A 7 36.36 -27.93 5.73
C SER A 7 37.66 -28.32 6.46
N GLN A 8 37.90 -27.73 7.62
CA GLN A 8 38.59 -28.41 8.73
C GLN A 8 37.87 -28.18 10.06
N VAL A 9 37.68 -29.30 10.77
CA VAL A 9 37.11 -29.48 12.10
C VAL A 9 38.26 -29.50 13.11
N GLY A 10 38.08 -28.88 14.28
CA GLY A 10 38.90 -29.09 15.47
C GLY A 10 37.99 -29.48 16.64
N HIS A 11 38.15 -30.71 17.13
CA HIS A 11 37.49 -31.26 18.32
C HIS A 11 38.56 -31.71 19.32
N ALA A 12 38.26 -31.52 20.61
CA ALA A 12 38.79 -32.16 21.83
C ALA A 12 39.06 -31.08 22.89
N SER A 13 38.70 -31.17 24.17
CA SER A 13 38.16 -32.26 25.00
C SER A 13 37.90 -31.67 26.41
N GLN A 14 36.78 -32.02 27.06
CA GLN A 14 36.66 -32.01 28.53
C GLN A 14 37.29 -33.30 29.10
N PRO A 15 37.54 -33.43 30.43
CA PRO A 15 36.47 -33.92 31.33
C PRO A 15 36.52 -33.46 32.82
N THR A 16 35.33 -33.51 33.46
CA THR A 16 35.02 -33.96 34.87
C THR A 16 35.50 -33.15 36.09
N SER A 17 34.82 -33.06 37.24
CA SER A 17 33.48 -33.48 37.73
C SER A 17 33.24 -32.97 39.19
N HIS A 18 31.95 -32.89 39.58
CA HIS A 18 31.34 -33.03 40.92
C HIS A 18 31.70 -32.10 42.12
N LEU A 19 30.69 -31.39 42.68
CA LEU A 19 30.02 -31.75 43.96
C LEU A 19 28.85 -30.80 44.31
N LYS A 20 27.88 -31.37 45.05
CA LYS A 20 26.63 -30.80 45.59
C LYS A 20 26.89 -29.72 46.65
N GLU A 21 26.00 -28.73 46.74
CA GLU A 21 25.35 -28.39 48.01
C GLU A 21 24.08 -27.56 47.82
N LYS A 22 23.11 -27.76 48.72
CA LYS A 22 21.78 -27.18 48.77
C LYS A 22 21.60 -26.64 50.19
N SER A 23 21.37 -25.35 50.39
CA SER A 23 20.62 -24.80 51.54
C SER A 23 20.45 -23.29 51.46
N ASP A 24 19.19 -22.91 51.65
CA ASP A 24 18.65 -21.82 52.47
C ASP A 24 18.68 -20.34 52.05
N GLU A 25 17.44 -19.81 52.02
CA GLU A 25 17.04 -18.42 52.01
C GLU A 25 17.58 -17.67 53.25
N ALA A 26 18.09 -16.46 53.04
CA ALA A 26 18.09 -15.41 54.05
C ALA A 26 17.97 -14.02 53.41
N ILE A 27 17.03 -13.26 53.97
CA ILE A 27 16.48 -11.96 53.61
C ILE A 27 17.41 -10.80 54.05
N VAL A 28 17.74 -9.83 53.17
CA VAL A 28 18.01 -8.41 53.53
C VAL A 28 17.88 -7.49 52.29
N PRO A 29 17.70 -6.15 52.38
CA PRO A 29 16.41 -5.47 52.24
C PRO A 29 16.31 -4.53 51.01
N VAL A 30 15.08 -4.26 50.60
CA VAL A 30 14.73 -3.27 49.56
C VAL A 30 14.97 -1.85 50.09
N MET A 31 15.91 -1.14 49.48
CA MET A 31 16.13 0.29 49.70
C MET A 31 14.99 1.08 49.05
N ARG A 32 14.07 1.61 49.86
CA ARG A 32 13.02 2.55 49.43
C ARG A 32 13.63 3.92 49.19
N LEU A 33 13.59 4.39 47.94
CA LEU A 33 13.80 5.79 47.61
C LEU A 33 12.53 6.61 47.94
N PRO A 34 12.66 7.83 48.48
CA PRO A 34 11.54 8.60 49.01
C PRO A 34 10.66 9.22 47.92
N GLN A 35 9.34 9.17 48.12
CA GLN A 35 8.35 9.94 47.35
C GLN A 35 8.56 11.45 47.58
N PRO A 36 8.52 12.29 46.52
CA PRO A 36 8.40 13.73 46.72
C PRO A 36 6.94 14.10 47.02
N ARG A 37 6.80 14.92 48.07
CA ARG A 37 5.56 15.54 48.56
C ARG A 37 4.99 16.55 47.56
N ASP A 38 3.67 16.61 47.52
CA ASP A 38 2.89 17.68 46.91
C ASP A 38 3.24 19.04 47.54
N THR A 39 3.87 19.91 46.75
CA THR A 39 3.86 21.36 46.97
C THR A 39 3.59 22.04 45.63
N ALA A 40 2.32 22.39 45.43
CA ALA A 40 1.89 23.30 44.39
C ALA A 40 2.46 24.71 44.67
N ALA A 41 3.52 25.06 43.96
CA ALA A 41 4.00 26.44 43.83
C ALA A 41 3.93 26.81 42.35
N LEU A 42 3.16 27.87 42.05
CA LEU A 42 2.92 28.43 40.73
C LEU A 42 4.23 28.76 40.00
N LEU A 43 4.58 27.96 39.00
CA LEU A 43 5.52 28.35 37.95
C LEU A 43 4.74 29.10 36.85
N PRO A 44 5.24 30.23 36.33
CA PRO A 44 4.57 30.96 35.28
C PRO A 44 4.58 30.13 33.98
N PRO A 45 3.54 30.27 33.13
CA PRO A 45 3.49 29.55 31.86
C PRO A 45 4.68 29.96 30.97
N PRO A 46 5.18 29.06 30.10
CA PRO A 46 6.21 29.41 29.15
C PRO A 46 5.69 30.54 28.24
N PRO A 47 6.55 31.49 27.83
CA PRO A 47 6.11 32.57 26.95
C PRO A 47 5.55 31.98 25.66
N SER A 48 4.32 32.36 25.34
CA SER A 48 3.71 32.14 24.05
C SER A 48 4.60 32.77 22.98
N SER A 49 5.44 31.97 22.34
CA SER A 49 6.16 32.38 21.14
C SER A 49 5.15 32.44 20.01
N THR A 50 4.51 33.60 19.87
CA THR A 50 3.93 34.04 18.61
C THR A 50 5.06 34.09 17.59
N LEU A 51 5.32 32.96 16.92
CA LEU A 51 6.17 32.86 15.76
C LEU A 51 5.47 33.58 14.60
N THR A 52 5.62 34.90 14.56
CA THR A 52 5.45 35.67 13.34
C THR A 52 6.42 35.11 12.31
N THR A 53 5.91 34.31 11.38
CA THR A 53 6.65 33.82 10.22
C THR A 53 6.88 35.01 9.27
N SER A 54 7.92 35.77 9.56
CA SER A 54 8.52 36.69 8.60
C SER A 54 9.02 35.84 7.41
N ARG A 55 8.29 35.88 6.29
CA ARG A 55 8.68 35.30 4.98
C ARG A 55 9.82 36.12 4.34
N GLY A 56 10.92 36.31 5.06
CA GLY A 56 12.13 36.91 4.51
C GLY A 56 13.11 35.81 4.13
N CYS A 57 13.44 35.69 2.83
CA CYS A 57 14.53 34.83 2.36
C CYS A 57 15.87 35.47 2.77
N ARG A 58 16.31 35.25 4.01
CA ARG A 58 17.66 35.65 4.47
C ARG A 58 18.59 34.45 4.37
N LEU A 59 19.75 34.63 3.76
CA LEU A 59 20.83 33.64 3.77
C LEU A 59 21.36 33.52 5.20
N HIS A 60 21.49 32.29 5.68
CA HIS A 60 22.04 31.97 7.00
C HIS A 60 23.36 31.22 6.83
N LEU A 61 24.38 31.64 7.59
CA LEU A 61 25.64 30.93 7.75
C LEU A 61 25.56 30.16 9.08
N LEU A 62 25.75 28.85 9.04
CA LEU A 62 25.76 28.01 10.24
C LEU A 62 27.17 27.97 10.82
N SER A 63 27.27 28.05 12.15
CA SER A 63 28.53 27.77 12.84
C SER A 63 28.94 26.31 12.58
N PRO A 64 30.22 26.02 12.29
CA PRO A 64 30.71 24.66 12.01
C PRO A 64 30.57 23.66 13.18
N THR A 65 30.12 24.13 14.35
CA THR A 65 29.88 23.32 15.56
C THR A 65 28.41 22.93 15.77
N THR A 66 27.52 23.25 14.85
CA THR A 66 26.09 22.97 15.02
C THR A 66 25.83 21.47 14.81
N GLU A 67 25.36 20.76 15.85
CA GLU A 67 24.99 19.35 15.73
C GLU A 67 23.87 19.18 14.69
N LEU A 68 24.19 18.45 13.62
CA LEU A 68 23.24 18.08 12.58
C LEU A 68 22.43 16.88 13.08
N ASP A 69 21.30 17.15 13.72
CA ASP A 69 20.34 16.09 14.05
C ASP A 69 19.66 15.59 12.76
N ILE A 70 20.20 14.51 12.18
CA ILE A 70 19.78 13.90 10.92
C ILE A 70 18.56 12.95 11.13
N GLY A 71 18.01 12.88 12.34
CA GLY A 71 17.02 11.87 12.73
C GLY A 71 15.55 12.31 12.91
N ALA A 72 15.24 13.60 13.00
CA ALA A 72 13.91 14.03 13.47
C ALA A 72 12.87 14.23 12.36
N ALA A 73 11.68 13.66 12.57
CA ALA A 73 10.51 13.67 11.68
C ALA A 73 9.76 15.01 11.59
N GLU A 74 10.33 16.12 12.09
CA GLU A 74 9.71 17.45 12.05
C GLU A 74 10.31 18.33 10.95
N TYR A 75 9.55 18.47 9.86
CA TYR A 75 9.89 19.27 8.69
C TYR A 75 9.88 20.80 8.92
N SER A 76 9.48 21.28 10.11
CA SER A 76 9.39 22.71 10.42
C SER A 76 10.76 23.38 10.56
N THR A 77 11.80 22.64 10.96
CA THR A 77 13.19 23.15 11.06
C THR A 77 13.97 23.11 9.74
N VAL A 78 13.42 22.45 8.71
CA VAL A 78 14.06 22.28 7.38
C VAL A 78 13.99 23.55 6.55
N TYR A 79 12.94 24.38 6.70
CA TYR A 79 12.75 25.56 5.84
C TYR A 79 13.81 26.65 6.05
N SER A 80 14.36 26.78 7.27
CA SER A 80 15.51 27.67 7.51
C SER A 80 16.82 27.11 6.95
N ARG A 81 16.90 25.80 6.67
CA ARG A 81 18.09 25.09 6.18
C ARG A 81 18.19 25.06 4.65
N LEU A 82 17.08 25.16 3.93
CA LEU A 82 17.06 25.19 2.46
C LEU A 82 17.66 26.47 1.84
N CYS A 83 17.83 27.53 2.65
CA CYS A 83 18.44 28.78 2.25
C CYS A 83 19.83 29.02 2.89
N SER A 84 20.39 28.01 3.56
CA SER A 84 21.75 28.12 4.10
C SER A 84 22.79 27.88 3.00
N ILE A 85 23.95 28.54 3.08
CA ILE A 85 25.01 28.40 2.07
C ILE A 85 25.52 26.95 2.05
N GLU A 86 25.61 26.31 3.22
CA GLU A 86 26.06 24.93 3.40
C GLU A 86 25.12 23.91 2.73
N TYR A 87 23.85 24.25 2.53
CA TYR A 87 22.91 23.43 1.75
C TYR A 87 22.92 23.81 0.26
N LEU A 88 22.87 25.12 -0.02
CA LEU A 88 22.76 25.63 -1.39
C LEU A 88 24.00 25.29 -2.23
N LEU A 89 25.20 25.33 -1.66
CA LEU A 89 26.43 25.04 -2.39
C LEU A 89 26.51 23.56 -2.82
N PRO A 90 26.36 22.55 -1.94
CA PRO A 90 26.28 21.15 -2.36
C PRO A 90 25.11 20.87 -3.30
N ALA A 91 23.94 21.48 -3.09
CA ALA A 91 22.79 21.31 -3.97
C ALA A 91 23.09 21.86 -5.39
N ALA A 92 23.70 23.04 -5.48
CA ALA A 92 24.13 23.63 -6.75
C ALA A 92 25.20 22.78 -7.43
N THR A 93 26.18 22.27 -6.69
CA THR A 93 27.21 21.36 -7.23
C THR A 93 26.59 20.07 -7.76
N CYS A 94 25.66 19.45 -7.02
CA CYS A 94 24.94 18.27 -7.49
C CYS A 94 24.14 18.55 -8.76
N LEU A 95 23.43 19.68 -8.79
CA LEU A 95 22.67 20.11 -9.98
C LEU A 95 23.59 20.33 -11.18
N LEU A 96 24.73 21.01 -11.00
CA LEU A 96 25.72 21.22 -12.04
C LEU A 96 26.29 19.90 -12.56
N LEU A 97 26.62 18.96 -11.69
CA LEU A 97 27.10 17.63 -12.10
C LEU A 97 26.05 16.87 -12.92
N ILE A 98 24.78 16.93 -12.51
CA ILE A 98 23.68 16.29 -13.27
C ILE A 98 23.50 16.95 -14.64
N LEU A 99 23.47 18.29 -14.69
CA LEU A 99 23.30 19.03 -15.95
C LEU A 99 24.50 18.83 -16.89
N TYR A 100 25.71 18.81 -16.35
CA TYR A 100 26.94 18.55 -17.09
C TYR A 100 26.95 17.12 -17.66
N GLY A 101 26.64 16.13 -16.83
CA GLY A 101 26.50 14.73 -17.26
C GLY A 101 25.44 14.55 -18.34
N PHE A 102 24.30 15.21 -18.17
CA PHE A 102 23.24 15.23 -19.17
C PHE A 102 23.74 15.84 -20.49
N ALA A 103 24.37 17.02 -20.46
CA ALA A 103 24.86 17.68 -21.67
C ALA A 103 25.94 16.87 -22.41
N ILE A 104 26.87 16.25 -21.67
CA ILE A 104 27.90 15.39 -22.26
C ILE A 104 27.30 14.18 -22.95
N LEU A 105 26.39 13.46 -22.27
CA LEU A 105 25.79 12.29 -22.89
C LEU A 105 24.89 12.66 -24.06
N VAL A 106 24.19 13.80 -24.02
CA VAL A 106 23.44 14.31 -25.18
C VAL A 106 24.37 14.56 -26.36
N SER A 107 25.55 15.16 -26.12
CA SER A 107 26.55 15.37 -27.18
C SER A 107 27.04 14.04 -27.77
N PHE A 108 27.37 13.07 -26.91
CA PHE A 108 27.76 11.72 -27.32
C PHE A 108 26.66 11.03 -28.13
N CYS A 109 25.42 11.08 -27.65
CA CYS A 109 24.25 10.51 -28.32
C CYS A 109 24.05 11.13 -29.69
N ASN A 110 24.17 12.45 -29.79
CA ASN A 110 24.00 13.18 -31.04
C ASN A 110 25.05 12.80 -32.08
N LYS A 111 26.30 12.57 -31.65
CA LYS A 111 27.39 12.12 -32.53
C LYS A 111 27.17 10.70 -33.05
N ASN A 112 26.70 9.80 -32.19
CA ASN A 112 26.56 8.37 -32.48
C ASN A 112 25.14 7.95 -32.91
N PHE A 113 24.23 8.90 -33.14
CA PHE A 113 22.81 8.63 -33.39
C PHE A 113 22.57 7.71 -34.60
N SER A 114 23.40 7.80 -35.64
CA SER A 114 23.30 6.92 -36.82
C SER A 114 23.40 5.44 -36.48
N SER A 115 24.13 5.09 -35.42
CA SER A 115 24.40 3.71 -35.02
C SER A 115 23.18 3.01 -34.41
N TYR A 116 22.29 3.74 -33.76
CA TYR A 116 21.13 3.18 -33.05
C TYR A 116 19.80 3.79 -33.47
N LYS A 117 19.75 4.57 -34.57
CA LYS A 117 18.55 5.26 -35.07
C LYS A 117 17.33 4.35 -35.20
N LEU A 118 17.52 3.09 -35.59
CA LEU A 118 16.42 2.11 -35.75
C LEU A 118 15.74 1.73 -34.43
N ASN A 119 16.40 1.96 -33.30
CA ASN A 119 15.89 1.68 -31.96
C ASN A 119 15.24 2.91 -31.31
N VAL A 120 15.05 3.99 -32.07
CA VAL A 120 14.51 5.26 -31.59
C VAL A 120 13.32 5.64 -32.45
N THR A 121 12.21 5.98 -31.81
CA THR A 121 10.99 6.46 -32.47
C THR A 121 11.05 7.97 -32.72
N GLU A 122 10.09 8.50 -33.48
CA GLU A 122 10.03 9.94 -33.74
C GLU A 122 9.88 10.74 -32.44
N ALA A 123 10.59 11.88 -32.38
CA ALA A 123 10.53 12.76 -31.23
C ALA A 123 9.13 13.37 -31.08
N MET A 124 8.66 13.52 -29.85
CA MET A 124 7.44 14.28 -29.59
C MET A 124 7.58 15.71 -30.14
N PRO A 125 6.54 16.30 -30.76
CA PRO A 125 6.66 17.58 -31.48
C PRO A 125 7.26 18.72 -30.64
N LEU A 126 6.90 18.79 -29.35
CA LEU A 126 7.43 19.80 -28.43
C LEU A 126 8.93 19.57 -28.15
N LEU A 127 9.33 18.32 -27.94
CA LEU A 127 10.71 17.96 -27.60
C LEU A 127 11.63 17.98 -28.83
N GLY A 128 11.09 17.67 -30.02
CA GLY A 128 11.78 17.85 -31.28
C GLY A 128 12.15 19.32 -31.53
N ARG A 129 11.26 20.28 -31.19
CA ARG A 129 11.54 21.73 -31.31
C ARG A 129 12.70 22.20 -30.43
N ILE A 130 12.95 21.53 -29.30
CA ILE A 130 14.07 21.84 -28.40
C ILE A 130 15.29 20.94 -28.64
N GLY A 131 15.34 20.20 -29.76
CA GLY A 131 16.54 19.50 -30.23
C GLY A 131 16.59 18.00 -29.93
N SER A 132 15.50 17.36 -29.50
CA SER A 132 15.45 15.89 -29.38
C SER A 132 15.48 15.24 -30.78
N LYS A 133 16.36 14.25 -30.96
CA LYS A 133 16.48 13.48 -32.21
C LYS A 133 15.50 12.30 -32.29
N GLY A 134 14.90 11.90 -31.18
CA GLY A 134 13.94 10.81 -31.13
C GLY A 134 13.61 10.39 -29.70
N TYR A 135 12.84 9.31 -29.56
CA TYR A 135 12.43 8.74 -28.27
C TYR A 135 12.65 7.22 -28.23
N ASP A 136 13.44 6.72 -27.29
CA ASP A 136 13.77 5.28 -27.17
C ASP A 136 12.83 4.50 -26.24
N ASN A 137 11.56 4.93 -26.15
CA ASN A 137 10.55 4.31 -25.29
C ASN A 137 10.28 2.83 -25.56
N THR A 138 10.54 2.35 -26.77
CA THR A 138 10.27 0.97 -27.17
C THR A 138 11.38 0.00 -26.75
N MET A 139 12.50 0.49 -26.19
CA MET A 139 13.62 -0.37 -25.80
C MET A 139 13.45 -1.00 -24.41
N ASP A 140 12.53 -0.47 -23.59
CA ASP A 140 12.20 -1.02 -22.27
C ASP A 140 10.72 -1.41 -22.23
N ASP A 141 10.45 -2.70 -22.36
CA ASP A 141 9.10 -3.26 -22.41
C ASP A 141 8.27 -2.94 -21.16
N GLN A 142 8.91 -2.86 -19.98
CA GLN A 142 8.21 -2.52 -18.73
C GLN A 142 7.74 -1.06 -18.74
N TRP A 143 8.62 -0.15 -19.16
CA TRP A 143 8.27 1.26 -19.29
C TRP A 143 7.21 1.48 -20.36
N SER A 144 7.42 0.93 -21.56
CA SER A 144 6.51 1.06 -22.70
C SER A 144 5.14 0.48 -22.40
N GLY A 145 5.10 -0.76 -21.88
CA GLY A 145 3.86 -1.47 -21.57
C GLY A 145 3.04 -0.75 -20.49
N PHE A 146 3.68 -0.27 -19.42
CA PHE A 146 2.98 0.43 -18.35
C PHE A 146 2.51 1.83 -18.77
N SER A 147 3.35 2.59 -19.49
CA SER A 147 3.01 3.96 -19.93
C SER A 147 1.91 3.97 -21.00
N THR A 148 1.94 3.03 -21.94
CA THR A 148 0.91 2.89 -23.00
C THR A 148 -0.46 2.53 -22.40
N ASN A 149 -0.48 1.61 -21.42
CA ASN A 149 -1.71 1.16 -20.78
C ASN A 149 -2.13 1.98 -19.54
N TYR A 150 -1.43 3.09 -19.27
CA TYR A 150 -1.63 3.89 -18.06
C TYR A 150 -3.08 4.36 -17.90
N ASN A 151 -3.68 4.88 -18.97
CA ASN A 151 -5.06 5.39 -18.96
C ASN A 151 -6.08 4.29 -18.69
N SER A 152 -5.92 3.12 -19.30
CA SER A 152 -6.77 1.95 -19.06
C SER A 152 -6.66 1.51 -17.59
N PHE A 153 -5.44 1.48 -17.05
CA PHE A 153 -5.23 1.08 -15.67
C PHE A 153 -5.79 2.11 -14.67
N LEU A 154 -5.65 3.40 -14.96
CA LEU A 154 -6.28 4.48 -14.20
C LEU A 154 -7.82 4.36 -14.25
N CYS A 155 -8.41 4.04 -15.39
CA CYS A 155 -9.87 3.82 -15.49
C CYS A 155 -10.33 2.67 -14.58
N VAL A 156 -9.62 1.54 -14.58
CA VAL A 156 -9.89 0.42 -13.66
C VAL A 156 -9.77 0.87 -12.22
N ALA A 157 -8.72 1.63 -11.87
CA ALA A 157 -8.54 2.16 -10.51
C ALA A 157 -9.65 3.12 -10.08
N LEU A 158 -10.14 3.97 -10.99
CA LEU A 158 -11.27 4.88 -10.74
C LEU A 158 -12.58 4.13 -10.56
N ILE A 159 -12.83 3.06 -11.32
CA ILE A 159 -13.99 2.18 -11.14
C ILE A 159 -13.93 1.51 -9.76
N LEU A 160 -12.77 0.95 -9.39
CA LEU A 160 -12.54 0.33 -8.09
C LEU A 160 -12.77 1.33 -6.94
N GLY A 161 -12.17 2.52 -7.04
CA GLY A 161 -12.32 3.57 -6.05
C GLY A 161 -13.73 4.14 -5.95
N GLY A 162 -14.37 4.37 -7.10
CA GLY A 162 -15.74 4.87 -7.19
C GLY A 162 -16.76 3.91 -6.56
N PHE A 163 -16.67 2.61 -6.88
CA PHE A 163 -17.51 1.59 -6.25
C PHE A 163 -17.27 1.51 -4.74
N SER A 164 -16.00 1.55 -4.31
CA SER A 164 -15.63 1.52 -2.90
C SER A 164 -16.20 2.70 -2.12
N ALA A 165 -16.08 3.92 -2.67
CA ALA A 165 -16.62 5.13 -2.07
C ALA A 165 -18.15 5.10 -2.01
N PHE A 166 -18.80 4.65 -3.09
CA PHE A 166 -20.25 4.49 -3.15
C PHE A 166 -20.74 3.49 -2.08
N TYR A 167 -20.13 2.31 -2.02
CA TYR A 167 -20.49 1.26 -1.07
C TYR A 167 -20.33 1.72 0.38
N ARG A 168 -19.20 2.36 0.73
CA ARG A 168 -18.97 2.87 2.08
C ARG A 168 -19.95 3.98 2.47
N LYS A 169 -20.27 4.89 1.53
CA LYS A 169 -21.27 5.95 1.75
C LYS A 169 -22.68 5.38 1.92
N PHE A 170 -23.02 4.33 1.17
CA PHE A 170 -24.29 3.61 1.31
C PHE A 170 -24.41 2.96 2.70
N LEU A 171 -23.38 2.26 3.16
CA LEU A 171 -23.35 1.67 4.51
C LEU A 171 -23.49 2.74 5.60
N PHE A 172 -22.75 3.84 5.50
CA PHE A 172 -22.82 4.93 6.48
C PHE A 172 -24.22 5.54 6.57
N ARG A 173 -24.88 5.78 5.42
CA ARG A 173 -26.26 6.30 5.38
C ARG A 173 -27.26 5.34 6.02
N GLN A 174 -27.11 4.03 5.79
CA GLN A 174 -28.00 3.05 6.41
C GLN A 174 -27.81 2.96 7.92
N MET A 175 -26.57 2.95 8.41
CA MET A 175 -26.29 2.98 9.85
C MET A 175 -26.92 4.22 10.50
N ALA A 176 -26.71 5.41 9.93
CA ALA A 176 -27.33 6.64 10.42
C ALA A 176 -28.87 6.61 10.40
N SER A 177 -29.49 5.94 9.42
CA SER A 177 -30.95 5.78 9.35
C SER A 177 -31.51 4.77 10.37
N SER A 178 -30.70 3.79 10.78
CA SER A 178 -31.09 2.78 11.78
C SER A 178 -30.99 3.26 13.22
N SER A 179 -30.30 4.40 13.45
CA SER A 179 -30.09 4.99 14.78
C SER A 179 -31.19 5.98 15.21
N TYR A 180 -32.27 6.16 14.43
CA TYR A 180 -33.44 6.92 14.88
C TYR A 180 -34.37 6.03 15.73
N PRO A 181 -34.59 6.33 17.02
CA PRO A 181 -35.65 5.67 17.77
C PRO A 181 -37.00 6.12 17.24
N SER A 182 -37.88 5.16 17.03
CA SER A 182 -39.30 5.39 16.82
C SER A 182 -39.93 6.10 18.02
N SER A 183 -40.74 7.11 17.70
CA SER A 183 -41.76 7.79 18.51
C SER A 183 -41.31 8.64 19.70
N GLY A 184 -41.38 9.95 19.50
CA GLY A 184 -41.52 10.99 20.52
C GLY A 184 -41.78 12.30 19.79
N ALA A 185 -43.04 12.74 19.83
CA ALA A 185 -43.64 13.94 19.22
C ALA A 185 -42.70 15.01 18.62
N ALA A 186 -43.02 15.40 17.39
CA ALA A 186 -42.58 16.66 16.81
C ALA A 186 -43.04 17.85 17.67
N ALA A 187 -42.09 18.67 18.10
CA ALA A 187 -42.33 20.07 18.39
C ALA A 187 -41.11 20.85 17.85
N SER A 188 -41.33 21.59 16.77
CA SER A 188 -40.36 22.56 16.24
C SER A 188 -40.22 23.76 17.21
N PRO A 189 -39.07 24.46 17.17
CA PRO A 189 -38.72 25.46 18.17
C PRO A 189 -39.44 26.78 17.89
N LEU A 190 -40.08 27.35 18.90
CA LEU A 190 -40.46 28.75 18.92
C LEU A 190 -39.83 29.43 20.13
N LEU A 191 -38.91 30.34 19.81
CA LEU A 191 -38.45 31.43 20.66
C LEU A 191 -39.63 32.14 21.30
N LEU A 192 -39.58 32.34 22.62
CA LEU A 192 -39.87 33.61 23.25
C LEU A 192 -39.20 33.67 24.62
N ALA A 193 -38.53 34.79 24.84
CA ALA A 193 -37.82 35.14 26.05
C ALA A 193 -38.77 35.55 27.18
N ASN A 194 -38.18 35.54 28.38
CA ASN A 194 -38.47 36.33 29.57
C ASN A 194 -39.19 35.70 30.78
N ASP A 195 -38.49 35.95 31.89
CA ASP A 195 -38.90 36.27 33.25
C ASP A 195 -39.29 35.18 34.24
N GLU A 196 -38.35 35.02 35.18
CA GLU A 196 -38.48 35.06 36.64
C GLU A 196 -39.51 34.20 37.40
N LEU A 197 -38.95 33.64 38.48
CA LEU A 197 -39.51 33.58 39.84
C LEU A 197 -40.16 32.28 40.32
N SER A 198 -39.50 31.76 41.36
CA SER A 198 -40.04 31.19 42.61
C SER A 198 -40.78 29.84 42.58
N ALA A 199 -40.06 28.85 43.12
CA ALA A 199 -40.30 28.27 44.44
C ALA A 199 -41.71 27.77 44.83
N ALA A 200 -41.67 26.49 45.23
CA ALA A 200 -42.32 25.92 46.41
C ALA A 200 -43.78 25.45 46.34
N LEU A 201 -44.01 24.44 47.19
CA LEU A 201 -45.26 23.80 47.58
C LEU A 201 -45.87 22.76 46.61
N GLY A 202 -45.53 21.50 46.86
CA GLY A 202 -46.24 20.78 47.91
C GLY A 202 -47.64 20.26 47.56
N SER A 203 -47.74 18.94 47.73
CA SER A 203 -48.91 18.22 48.24
C SER A 203 -49.86 17.57 47.21
N ARG A 204 -49.82 16.24 47.25
CA ARG A 204 -50.92 15.35 47.65
C ARG A 204 -52.19 15.34 46.77
N VAL A 205 -52.42 14.13 46.24
CA VAL A 205 -53.53 13.21 46.63
C VAL A 205 -54.53 12.81 45.53
N ARG A 206 -54.62 11.47 45.43
CA ARG A 206 -55.71 10.56 45.04
C ARG A 206 -56.19 10.47 43.59
N ALA A 207 -55.84 9.30 43.05
CA ALA A 207 -56.71 8.37 42.35
C ALA A 207 -58.22 8.56 42.55
N GLN A 208 -58.95 8.56 41.43
CA GLN A 208 -60.27 7.99 41.35
C GLN A 208 -60.42 7.25 40.01
N THR A 209 -60.69 5.97 40.14
CA THR A 209 -61.14 5.04 39.10
C THR A 209 -62.63 5.27 38.83
N SER A 210 -63.04 5.22 37.56
CA SER A 210 -64.21 4.45 37.13
C SER A 210 -64.30 4.33 35.60
N PRO A 211 -64.92 3.25 35.09
CA PRO A 211 -64.78 2.80 33.71
C PRO A 211 -65.94 3.30 32.83
N VAL A 212 -65.70 3.46 31.53
CA VAL A 212 -66.80 3.63 30.56
C VAL A 212 -66.65 2.65 29.40
N VAL A 213 -67.76 1.94 29.23
CA VAL A 213 -68.07 0.88 28.28
C VAL A 213 -68.40 1.44 26.90
N CYS A 214 -67.88 0.74 25.89
CA CYS A 214 -68.40 0.48 24.54
C CYS A 214 -69.21 1.57 23.79
N GLY A 215 -68.65 2.00 22.65
CA GLY A 215 -69.41 2.48 21.51
C GLY A 215 -68.72 2.08 20.21
N LYS A 216 -69.32 1.16 19.44
CA LYS A 216 -69.00 0.96 18.02
C LYS A 216 -69.77 2.02 17.20
N PRO A 217 -69.19 2.51 16.11
CA PRO A 217 -69.70 2.08 14.80
C PRO A 217 -68.59 1.87 13.74
N HIS A 218 -68.80 0.91 12.84
CA HIS A 218 -68.13 0.81 11.53
C HIS A 218 -68.90 1.68 10.50
N PRO A 219 -68.42 1.94 9.25
CA PRO A 219 -67.27 1.37 8.54
C PRO A 219 -66.40 2.38 7.70
N ARG A 220 -65.29 1.86 7.16
CA ARG A 220 -64.59 2.29 5.91
C ARG A 220 -64.04 3.74 5.84
N CYS A 221 -62.78 3.88 6.28
CA CYS A 221 -61.80 4.69 5.57
C CYS A 221 -60.61 3.82 5.19
N ARG A 222 -60.42 3.65 3.88
CA ARG A 222 -59.36 2.88 3.24
C ARG A 222 -58.05 3.66 3.40
N ALA A 223 -57.37 3.50 4.54
CA ALA A 223 -56.03 4.04 4.71
C ALA A 223 -55.08 3.27 3.78
N LEU A 224 -54.65 3.93 2.71
CA LEU A 224 -53.56 3.50 1.87
C LEU A 224 -52.33 3.26 2.77
N ARG A 225 -51.98 1.98 2.94
CA ARG A 225 -50.68 1.57 3.49
C ARG A 225 -49.61 2.27 2.66
N PRO A 226 -48.63 2.98 3.25
CA PRO A 226 -47.45 3.39 2.51
C PRO A 226 -46.73 2.11 2.06
N LEU A 227 -46.69 1.89 0.75
CA LEU A 227 -45.81 0.93 0.10
C LEU A 227 -44.37 1.47 0.20
N SER A 228 -43.78 1.38 1.39
CA SER A 228 -42.35 1.65 1.58
C SER A 228 -41.78 0.90 2.77
N ALA A 229 -42.06 -0.39 2.85
CA ALA A 229 -41.23 -1.30 3.64
C ALA A 229 -40.43 -2.15 2.64
N ALA A 230 -39.25 -1.67 2.24
CA ALA A 230 -38.26 -2.54 1.62
C ALA A 230 -38.02 -3.73 2.60
N PRO A 231 -37.99 -4.98 2.12
CA PRO A 231 -37.90 -6.13 3.00
C PRO A 231 -36.55 -6.09 3.73
N ARG A 232 -36.58 -6.17 5.07
CA ARG A 232 -35.40 -6.17 5.96
C ARG A 232 -34.31 -7.19 5.56
N GLY A 233 -34.67 -8.22 4.79
CA GLY A 233 -33.74 -9.20 4.22
C GLY A 233 -32.83 -8.64 3.10
N CYS A 234 -33.35 -7.77 2.22
CA CYS A 234 -32.53 -7.13 1.17
C CYS A 234 -31.52 -6.14 1.76
N THR A 235 -31.88 -5.45 2.84
CA THR A 235 -30.98 -4.51 3.52
C THR A 235 -29.86 -5.21 4.29
N ALA A 236 -30.13 -6.37 4.90
CA ALA A 236 -29.10 -7.15 5.60
C ALA A 236 -28.09 -7.81 4.63
N PHE A 237 -28.56 -8.30 3.48
CA PHE A 237 -27.69 -8.84 2.43
C PHE A 237 -26.74 -7.77 1.85
N LEU A 238 -27.26 -6.55 1.63
CA LEU A 238 -26.50 -5.40 1.11
C LEU A 238 -25.53 -4.76 2.13
N GLN A 239 -25.59 -5.17 3.40
CA GLN A 239 -24.64 -4.79 4.46
C GLN A 239 -23.49 -5.80 4.62
N GLY A 240 -23.46 -6.84 3.79
CA GLY A 240 -22.49 -7.92 3.89
C GLY A 240 -21.06 -7.45 3.70
N ALA A 241 -20.20 -7.71 4.70
CA ALA A 241 -18.75 -7.45 4.62
C ALA A 241 -18.05 -8.17 3.45
N TRP A 242 -18.76 -9.07 2.74
CA TRP A 242 -18.30 -9.83 1.59
C TRP A 242 -18.46 -9.11 0.24
N ILE A 243 -19.33 -8.08 0.12
CA ILE A 243 -19.64 -7.43 -1.17
C ILE A 243 -18.41 -6.79 -1.82
N LEU A 244 -17.67 -5.98 -1.05
CA LEU A 244 -16.48 -5.30 -1.54
C LEU A 244 -15.36 -6.28 -1.93
N PRO A 245 -15.01 -7.29 -1.11
CA PRO A 245 -14.12 -8.38 -1.51
C PRO A 245 -14.57 -9.14 -2.77
N THR A 246 -15.87 -9.45 -2.89
CA THR A 246 -16.40 -10.13 -4.09
C THR A 246 -16.23 -9.28 -5.34
N PHE A 247 -16.53 -7.98 -5.25
CA PHE A 247 -16.34 -7.05 -6.37
C PHE A 247 -14.88 -6.96 -6.82
N TYR A 248 -13.93 -6.89 -5.88
CA TYR A 248 -12.51 -6.92 -6.21
C TYR A 248 -12.06 -8.26 -6.80
N THR A 249 -12.59 -9.37 -6.30
CA THR A 249 -12.31 -10.71 -6.86
C THR A 249 -12.77 -10.79 -8.32
N ILE A 250 -14.00 -10.36 -8.63
CA ILE A 250 -14.54 -10.39 -9.99
C ILE A 250 -13.74 -9.48 -10.91
N THR A 251 -13.50 -8.24 -10.49
CA THR A 251 -12.73 -7.27 -11.28
C THR A 251 -11.30 -7.75 -11.50
N GLY A 252 -10.67 -8.31 -10.46
CA GLY A 252 -9.35 -8.91 -10.50
C GLY A 252 -9.26 -10.09 -11.46
N PHE A 253 -10.25 -11.00 -11.43
CA PHE A 253 -10.32 -12.11 -12.38
C PHE A 253 -10.37 -11.62 -13.84
N ILE A 254 -11.25 -10.66 -14.14
CA ILE A 254 -11.36 -10.06 -15.48
C ILE A 254 -10.03 -9.40 -15.89
N PHE A 255 -9.42 -8.66 -14.97
CA PHE A 255 -8.14 -8.00 -15.19
C PHE A 255 -7.02 -9.00 -15.51
N VAL A 256 -6.90 -10.08 -14.74
CA VAL A 256 -5.91 -11.14 -14.94
C VAL A 256 -6.12 -11.85 -16.27
N ALA A 257 -7.36 -12.13 -16.66
CA ALA A 257 -7.68 -12.71 -17.97
C ALA A 257 -7.31 -11.77 -19.14
N ALA A 258 -7.60 -10.46 -19.00
CA ALA A 258 -7.28 -9.46 -20.02
C ALA A 258 -5.77 -9.21 -20.16
N VAL A 259 -5.01 -9.30 -19.06
CA VAL A 259 -3.56 -9.05 -19.09
C VAL A 259 -2.79 -10.27 -19.60
N HIS A 260 -3.16 -11.47 -19.14
CA HIS A 260 -2.38 -12.69 -19.39
C HIS A 260 -2.84 -13.52 -20.57
N GLY A 261 -3.82 -13.04 -21.32
CA GLY A 261 -4.25 -13.78 -22.49
C GLY A 261 -4.93 -15.08 -22.09
N PRO A 262 -4.88 -16.11 -22.95
CA PRO A 262 -5.42 -17.43 -22.66
C PRO A 262 -4.70 -18.16 -21.51
N HIS A 263 -3.47 -17.79 -21.12
CA HIS A 263 -2.70 -18.47 -20.06
C HIS A 263 -3.10 -18.07 -18.63
N PHE A 264 -4.10 -17.20 -18.47
CA PHE A 264 -4.51 -16.66 -17.17
C PHE A 264 -4.95 -17.72 -16.14
N PHE A 265 -5.35 -18.92 -16.57
CA PHE A 265 -5.81 -19.99 -15.68
C PHE A 265 -4.68 -20.61 -14.86
N LEU A 266 -3.44 -20.66 -15.37
CA LEU A 266 -2.29 -21.23 -14.65
C LEU A 266 -2.01 -20.51 -13.32
N PRO A 267 -1.81 -19.17 -13.29
CA PRO A 267 -1.61 -18.47 -12.03
C PRO A 267 -2.83 -18.59 -11.11
N LEU A 268 -4.06 -18.59 -11.65
CA LEU A 268 -5.27 -18.77 -10.84
C LEU A 268 -5.34 -20.16 -10.18
N LEU A 269 -5.01 -21.22 -10.92
CA LEU A 269 -4.95 -22.57 -10.39
C LEU A 269 -3.94 -22.68 -9.25
N LEU A 270 -2.75 -22.09 -9.42
CA LEU A 270 -1.72 -22.06 -8.38
C LEU A 270 -2.18 -21.28 -7.14
N ILE A 271 -2.85 -20.14 -7.33
CA ILE A 271 -3.44 -19.35 -6.23
C ILE A 271 -4.49 -20.18 -5.48
N ILE A 272 -5.39 -20.88 -6.18
CA ILE A 272 -6.42 -21.73 -5.56
C ILE A 272 -5.79 -22.94 -4.84
N ALA A 273 -4.83 -23.61 -5.48
CA ALA A 273 -4.11 -24.74 -4.92
C ALA A 273 -3.40 -24.35 -3.61
N ASN A 274 -2.73 -23.19 -3.58
CA ASN A 274 -2.11 -22.67 -2.37
C ASN A 274 -3.12 -22.50 -1.24
N TYR A 275 -4.28 -21.88 -1.52
CA TYR A 275 -5.34 -21.71 -0.50
C TYR A 275 -5.76 -23.05 0.09
N VAL A 276 -6.09 -24.02 -0.76
CA VAL A 276 -6.59 -25.33 -0.31
C VAL A 276 -5.54 -26.10 0.47
N ILE A 277 -4.30 -26.16 -0.03
CA ILE A 277 -3.21 -26.92 0.59
C ILE A 277 -2.85 -26.31 1.95
N PHE A 278 -2.54 -25.02 2.02
CA PHE A 278 -2.02 -24.41 3.23
C PHE A 278 -3.09 -24.18 4.30
N LEU A 279 -4.36 -24.02 3.92
CA LEU A 279 -5.48 -23.99 4.87
C LEU A 279 -5.59 -25.30 5.66
N ARG A 280 -5.29 -26.44 5.02
CA ARG A 280 -5.29 -27.76 5.66
C ARG A 280 -3.99 -28.00 6.42
N LEU A 281 -2.85 -27.72 5.78
CA LEU A 281 -1.53 -27.99 6.34
C LEU A 281 -1.27 -27.25 7.66
N GLN A 282 -1.73 -26.00 7.78
CA GLN A 282 -1.56 -25.22 9.01
C GLN A 282 -2.16 -25.88 10.26
N ARG A 283 -3.19 -26.73 10.11
CA ARG A 283 -3.85 -27.43 11.22
C ARG A 283 -3.20 -28.76 11.56
N LEU A 284 -2.44 -29.33 10.61
CA LEU A 284 -1.88 -30.68 10.70
C LEU A 284 -0.42 -30.68 11.16
N CYS A 285 0.32 -29.61 10.88
CA CYS A 285 1.77 -29.58 11.06
C CYS A 285 2.20 -28.59 12.16
N PRO A 286 3.28 -28.90 12.91
CA PRO A 286 3.93 -27.93 13.78
C PRO A 286 4.54 -26.77 12.97
N TYR A 287 4.76 -25.63 13.63
CA TYR A 287 5.24 -24.38 13.00
C TYR A 287 6.43 -24.58 12.05
N TRP A 288 7.49 -25.25 12.50
CA TRP A 288 8.71 -25.40 11.71
C TRP A 288 8.47 -26.17 10.41
N LEU A 289 7.64 -27.22 10.45
CA LEU A 289 7.33 -28.04 9.28
C LEU A 289 6.42 -27.28 8.31
N PHE A 290 5.45 -26.53 8.83
CA PHE A 290 4.61 -25.64 8.04
C PHE A 290 5.47 -24.60 7.29
N MET A 291 6.37 -23.92 8.00
CA MET A 291 7.25 -22.91 7.41
C MET A 291 8.21 -23.51 6.37
N ALA A 292 8.83 -24.66 6.66
CA ALA A 292 9.72 -25.34 5.73
C ALA A 292 8.98 -25.76 4.46
N THR A 293 7.79 -26.37 4.61
CA THR A 293 6.97 -26.81 3.47
C THR A 293 6.50 -25.62 2.64
N MET A 294 6.09 -24.52 3.28
CA MET A 294 5.70 -23.28 2.61
C MET A 294 6.83 -22.73 1.75
N TRP A 295 8.01 -22.48 2.32
CA TRP A 295 9.12 -21.92 1.58
C TRP A 295 9.61 -22.87 0.48
N ALA A 296 9.77 -24.16 0.78
CA ALA A 296 10.20 -25.14 -0.21
C ALA A 296 9.25 -25.22 -1.41
N THR A 297 7.94 -25.27 -1.17
CA THR A 297 6.93 -25.35 -2.24
C THR A 297 6.94 -24.11 -3.13
N HIS A 298 7.00 -22.91 -2.56
CA HIS A 298 6.97 -21.66 -3.33
C HIS A 298 8.28 -21.42 -4.09
N VAL A 299 9.45 -21.72 -3.49
CA VAL A 299 10.75 -21.60 -4.16
C VAL A 299 10.88 -22.63 -5.28
N ALA A 300 10.53 -23.89 -5.03
CA ALA A 300 10.53 -24.93 -6.06
C ALA A 300 9.54 -24.61 -7.19
N GLY A 301 8.34 -24.12 -6.85
CA GLY A 301 7.34 -23.68 -7.81
C GLY A 301 7.87 -22.56 -8.71
N LEU A 302 8.47 -21.51 -8.14
CA LEU A 302 9.08 -20.43 -8.92
C LEU A 302 10.22 -20.93 -9.82
N TYR A 303 11.07 -21.83 -9.32
CA TYR A 303 12.15 -22.42 -10.11
C TYR A 303 11.60 -23.22 -11.30
N ILE A 304 10.58 -24.06 -11.09
CA ILE A 304 9.94 -24.82 -12.15
C ILE A 304 9.30 -23.89 -13.18
N ILE A 305 8.58 -22.85 -12.74
CA ILE A 305 7.95 -21.87 -13.63
C ILE A 305 9.00 -21.15 -14.48
N GLU A 306 10.14 -20.78 -13.91
CA GLU A 306 11.22 -20.10 -14.64
C GLU A 306 11.86 -21.04 -15.67
N VAL A 307 12.20 -22.26 -15.27
CA VAL A 307 12.81 -23.27 -16.18
C VAL A 307 11.84 -23.65 -17.30
N ALA A 308 10.54 -23.75 -17.00
CA ALA A 308 9.50 -24.03 -17.99
C ALA A 308 9.06 -22.79 -18.78
N ASN A 309 9.72 -21.64 -18.60
CA ASN A 309 9.41 -20.37 -19.26
C ASN A 309 7.92 -19.97 -19.14
N GLY A 310 7.30 -20.19 -17.97
CA GLY A 310 5.88 -19.91 -17.74
C GLY A 310 4.92 -20.85 -18.47
N PHE A 311 5.39 -22.03 -18.90
CA PHE A 311 4.59 -23.02 -19.64
C PHE A 311 3.97 -22.45 -20.94
N GLU A 312 4.64 -21.49 -21.59
CA GLU A 312 4.14 -20.83 -22.80
C GLU A 312 3.87 -21.79 -23.96
N GLY A 313 4.61 -22.90 -24.06
CA GLY A 313 4.37 -23.94 -25.07
C GLY A 313 3.14 -24.81 -24.83
N THR A 314 2.44 -24.66 -23.70
CA THR A 314 1.31 -25.54 -23.30
C THR A 314 -0.06 -24.98 -23.73
N TYR A 315 -0.20 -24.71 -25.02
CA TYR A 315 -1.47 -24.23 -25.62
C TYR A 315 -2.61 -25.25 -25.51
N TRP A 316 -2.33 -26.53 -25.21
CA TRP A 316 -3.35 -27.56 -25.10
C TRP A 316 -4.38 -27.31 -23.99
N LEU A 317 -4.04 -26.52 -22.97
CA LEU A 317 -4.99 -26.15 -21.93
C LEU A 317 -6.07 -25.17 -22.42
N GLN A 318 -5.86 -24.52 -23.58
CA GLN A 318 -6.82 -23.62 -24.22
C GLN A 318 -8.02 -24.38 -24.81
N TYR A 319 -7.86 -25.68 -25.12
CA TYR A 319 -8.93 -26.52 -25.69
C TYR A 319 -10.14 -26.66 -24.76
N PHE A 320 -9.97 -26.56 -23.44
CA PHE A 320 -11.06 -26.70 -22.47
C PHE A 320 -11.97 -25.47 -22.34
N PHE A 321 -11.61 -24.33 -22.96
CA PHE A 321 -12.31 -23.05 -22.77
C PHE A 321 -12.77 -22.39 -24.08
N THR A 322 -12.64 -23.08 -25.22
CA THR A 322 -13.22 -22.60 -26.48
C THR A 322 -14.75 -22.57 -26.36
N THR A 323 -15.36 -21.43 -26.70
CA THR A 323 -16.82 -21.22 -26.53
C THR A 323 -17.63 -21.72 -27.74
N SER A 324 -16.96 -22.14 -28.82
CA SER A 324 -17.60 -22.72 -30.00
C SER A 324 -16.81 -23.91 -30.56
N ALA A 325 -17.53 -24.92 -31.05
CA ALA A 325 -16.94 -26.11 -31.67
C ALA A 325 -16.17 -25.79 -32.97
N ASP A 326 -16.56 -24.72 -33.67
CA ASP A 326 -15.92 -24.27 -34.91
C ASP A 326 -14.56 -23.58 -34.65
N GLU A 327 -14.39 -22.88 -33.51
CA GLU A 327 -13.08 -22.34 -33.09
C GLU A 327 -12.14 -23.45 -32.62
N ALA A 328 -12.67 -24.49 -31.95
CA ALA A 328 -11.89 -25.65 -31.57
C ALA A 328 -11.33 -26.41 -32.79
N LEU A 329 -12.11 -26.50 -33.88
CA LEU A 329 -11.68 -27.11 -35.14
C LEU A 329 -10.68 -26.24 -35.91
N ASN A 330 -10.86 -24.91 -35.94
CA ASN A 330 -9.90 -23.99 -36.56
C ASN A 330 -8.56 -23.97 -35.80
N LEU A 331 -8.55 -24.19 -34.47
CA LEU A 331 -7.34 -24.34 -33.67
C LEU A 331 -6.59 -25.67 -33.91
N LEU A 332 -7.29 -26.73 -34.36
CA LEU A 332 -6.67 -27.96 -34.87
C LEU A 332 -6.08 -27.77 -36.28
N GLY A 333 -6.54 -26.75 -37.01
CA GLY A 333 -6.14 -26.40 -38.37
C GLY A 333 -5.08 -25.31 -38.45
N TYR A 334 -3.82 -25.67 -38.23
CA TYR A 334 -2.57 -25.04 -38.72
C TYR A 334 -2.33 -23.50 -38.62
N GLU A 335 -3.24 -22.68 -38.08
CA GLU A 335 -2.93 -21.29 -37.71
C GLU A 335 -3.15 -21.08 -36.20
N GLN A 336 -2.04 -21.16 -35.46
CA GLN A 336 -1.95 -20.82 -34.03
C GLN A 336 -2.14 -19.30 -33.82
N LYS A 337 -3.37 -18.81 -33.93
CA LYS A 337 -3.71 -17.46 -33.45
C LYS A 337 -4.31 -17.58 -32.04
N PRO A 338 -3.72 -16.93 -31.02
CA PRO A 338 -4.31 -16.90 -29.69
C PRO A 338 -5.70 -16.25 -29.74
N LEU A 339 -6.62 -16.73 -28.89
CA LEU A 339 -8.01 -16.23 -28.82
C LEU A 339 -8.10 -14.72 -28.52
N TRP A 340 -7.12 -14.18 -27.80
CA TRP A 340 -6.92 -12.75 -27.61
C TRP A 340 -5.47 -12.44 -27.23
N ASP A 341 -5.05 -11.20 -27.43
CA ASP A 341 -3.66 -10.77 -27.26
C ASP A 341 -3.17 -10.89 -25.80
N THR A 342 -1.91 -11.32 -25.65
CA THR A 342 -1.24 -11.40 -24.36
C THR A 342 -0.42 -10.13 -24.13
N ASN A 343 -0.83 -9.32 -23.16
CA ASN A 343 -0.14 -8.06 -22.83
C ASN A 343 1.08 -8.26 -21.93
N MET A 344 1.03 -9.25 -21.04
CA MET A 344 2.15 -9.56 -20.14
C MET A 344 2.20 -11.05 -19.84
N ARG A 345 3.42 -11.59 -19.75
CA ARG A 345 3.65 -12.98 -19.33
C ARG A 345 3.23 -13.17 -17.88
N TRP A 346 2.42 -14.18 -17.59
CA TRP A 346 1.92 -14.42 -16.24
C TRP A 346 3.03 -14.80 -15.24
N ALA A 347 4.09 -15.47 -15.70
CA ALA A 347 5.22 -15.81 -14.85
C ALA A 347 5.89 -14.58 -14.21
N ILE A 348 5.85 -13.41 -14.87
CA ILE A 348 6.45 -12.17 -14.38
C ILE A 348 5.65 -11.61 -13.18
N SER A 349 4.33 -11.46 -13.31
CA SER A 349 3.45 -11.02 -12.21
C SER A 349 3.38 -12.07 -11.10
N PHE A 350 3.52 -13.35 -11.44
CA PHE A 350 3.42 -14.43 -10.46
C PHE A 350 4.55 -14.39 -9.43
N ARG A 351 5.73 -13.87 -9.76
CA ARG A 351 6.83 -13.64 -8.80
C ARG A 351 6.37 -12.81 -7.60
N MET A 352 5.62 -11.73 -7.87
CA MET A 352 5.05 -10.88 -6.83
C MET A 352 3.84 -11.53 -6.15
N SER A 353 3.04 -12.29 -6.90
CA SER A 353 1.91 -13.03 -6.35
C SER A 353 2.38 -14.06 -5.30
N THR A 354 3.49 -14.75 -5.54
CA THR A 354 4.09 -15.71 -4.60
C THR A 354 4.36 -15.11 -3.22
N LEU A 355 4.86 -13.88 -3.14
CA LEU A 355 5.07 -13.20 -1.86
C LEU A 355 3.74 -12.95 -1.13
N ARG A 356 2.68 -12.63 -1.86
CA ARG A 356 1.33 -12.50 -1.29
C ARG A 356 0.79 -13.83 -0.78
N LEU A 357 1.04 -14.92 -1.52
CA LEU A 357 0.67 -16.27 -1.10
C LEU A 357 1.35 -16.66 0.22
N ILE A 358 2.66 -16.42 0.31
CA ILE A 358 3.45 -16.65 1.53
C ILE A 358 2.94 -15.78 2.68
N SER A 359 2.69 -14.50 2.45
CA SER A 359 2.14 -13.60 3.47
C SER A 359 0.78 -14.08 3.98
N PHE A 360 -0.13 -14.50 3.10
CA PHE A 360 -1.41 -15.05 3.53
C PHE A 360 -1.24 -16.31 4.39
N ASN A 361 -0.38 -17.24 3.96
CA ASN A 361 -0.14 -18.49 4.67
C ASN A 361 0.42 -18.23 6.08
N TYR A 362 1.35 -17.28 6.21
CA TYR A 362 1.91 -16.87 7.50
C TYR A 362 0.87 -16.18 8.38
N ASP A 363 0.15 -15.19 7.84
CA ASP A 363 -0.88 -14.44 8.56
C ASP A 363 -2.00 -15.37 9.05
N LEU A 364 -2.39 -16.36 8.24
CA LEU A 364 -3.35 -17.40 8.59
C LEU A 364 -2.86 -18.24 9.77
N TRP A 365 -1.59 -18.68 9.72
CA TRP A 365 -1.02 -19.50 10.79
C TRP A 365 -0.95 -18.73 12.11
N GLU A 366 -0.51 -17.46 12.08
CA GLU A 366 -0.45 -16.62 13.28
C GLU A 366 -1.86 -16.37 13.85
N ALA A 367 -2.85 -16.12 12.99
CA ALA A 367 -4.22 -15.90 13.42
C ALA A 367 -4.89 -17.12 14.06
N THR A 368 -4.49 -18.33 13.68
CA THR A 368 -5.05 -19.56 14.25
C THR A 368 -4.34 -20.03 15.51
N HIS A 369 -3.02 -19.80 15.62
CA HIS A 369 -2.22 -20.36 16.73
C HIS A 369 -1.78 -19.32 17.77
N ALA A 370 -1.67 -18.04 17.39
CA ALA A 370 -1.05 -17.01 18.22
C ALA A 370 -1.80 -15.66 18.25
N ALA A 371 -3.05 -15.61 17.76
CA ALA A 371 -3.80 -14.35 17.57
C ALA A 371 -3.84 -13.46 18.82
N ALA A 372 -4.19 -13.99 19.99
CA ALA A 372 -4.34 -13.17 21.19
C ALA A 372 -3.02 -12.47 21.57
N ARG A 373 -1.93 -13.24 21.65
CA ARG A 373 -0.58 -12.72 21.97
C ARG A 373 -0.08 -11.75 20.90
N ALA A 374 -0.34 -12.03 19.62
CA ALA A 374 0.08 -11.17 18.52
C ALA A 374 -0.66 -9.82 18.53
N ARG A 375 -1.98 -9.84 18.74
CA ARG A 375 -2.80 -8.62 18.85
C ARG A 375 -2.39 -7.74 20.03
N GLU A 376 -2.14 -8.34 21.19
CA GLU A 376 -1.65 -7.63 22.38
C GLU A 376 -0.29 -6.99 22.11
N ARG A 377 0.67 -7.75 21.58
CA ARG A 377 2.01 -7.26 21.23
C ARG A 377 1.96 -6.09 20.25
N ALA A 378 1.16 -6.20 19.19
CA ALA A 378 0.99 -5.14 18.21
C ALA A 378 0.38 -3.88 18.85
N THR A 379 -0.64 -4.04 19.70
CA THR A 379 -1.30 -2.92 20.37
C THR A 379 -0.36 -2.20 21.34
N ALA A 380 0.29 -2.94 22.24
CA ALA A 380 1.25 -2.37 23.19
C ALA A 380 2.39 -1.61 22.50
N LYS A 381 2.99 -2.20 21.46
CA LYS A 381 4.08 -1.59 20.70
C LYS A 381 3.65 -0.27 20.04
N HIS A 382 2.49 -0.26 19.38
CA HIS A 382 2.04 0.88 18.60
C HIS A 382 1.42 1.99 19.44
N ASP A 383 0.83 1.67 20.59
CA ASP A 383 0.35 2.67 21.55
C ASP A 383 1.50 3.41 22.24
N ALA A 384 2.60 2.72 22.54
CA ALA A 384 3.73 3.29 23.26
C ALA A 384 4.73 4.05 22.38
N THR A 385 5.03 3.55 21.17
CA THR A 385 6.23 4.00 20.41
C THR A 385 5.96 4.48 18.97
N CYS A 386 4.75 4.28 18.43
CA CYS A 386 4.52 4.54 17.01
C CYS A 386 4.14 6.00 16.72
N ILE A 387 5.09 6.74 16.13
CA ILE A 387 4.90 8.12 15.68
C ILE A 387 3.81 8.22 14.61
N GLU A 388 3.77 7.30 13.65
CA GLU A 388 2.75 7.32 12.57
C GLU A 388 1.33 7.18 13.12
N CYS A 389 1.12 6.32 14.12
CA CYS A 389 -0.17 6.19 14.80
C CYS A 389 -0.53 7.46 15.58
N ALA A 390 0.45 8.13 16.22
CA ALA A 390 0.22 9.42 16.87
C ALA A 390 -0.22 10.50 15.86
N GLN A 391 0.51 10.63 14.74
CA GLN A 391 0.18 11.58 13.68
C GLN A 391 -1.20 11.34 13.06
N LEU A 392 -1.60 10.08 12.88
CA LEU A 392 -2.94 9.75 12.37
C LEU A 392 -4.04 10.09 13.38
N ARG A 393 -3.80 9.86 14.68
CA ARG A 393 -4.73 10.27 15.75
C ARG A 393 -4.93 11.77 15.78
N GLU A 394 -3.86 12.55 15.64
CA GLU A 394 -3.94 14.01 15.56
C GLU A 394 -4.67 14.47 14.30
N GLN A 395 -4.34 13.90 13.14
CA GLN A 395 -5.02 14.22 11.87
C GLN A 395 -6.52 13.93 11.91
N ASN A 396 -6.92 12.87 12.62
CA ASN A 396 -8.31 12.45 12.76
C ASN A 396 -8.99 12.99 14.03
N ALA A 397 -8.34 13.85 14.84
CA ALA A 397 -8.85 14.25 16.15
C ALA A 397 -10.27 14.85 16.09
N ALA A 398 -10.56 15.67 15.07
CA ALA A 398 -11.87 16.27 14.85
C ALA A 398 -12.97 15.25 14.48
N LEU A 399 -12.59 14.08 13.93
CA LEU A 399 -13.51 13.01 13.52
C LEU A 399 -13.41 11.78 14.43
N ALA A 400 -12.68 11.85 15.54
CA ALA A 400 -12.38 10.71 16.40
C ALA A 400 -13.64 10.05 17.00
N ALA A 401 -14.69 10.84 17.24
CA ALA A 401 -15.98 10.33 17.72
C ALA A 401 -16.82 9.62 16.64
N ALA A 402 -16.57 9.91 15.36
CA ALA A 402 -17.32 9.37 14.22
C ALA A 402 -16.61 8.20 13.52
N LEU A 403 -15.29 8.10 13.68
CA LEU A 403 -14.46 7.08 13.02
C LEU A 403 -14.13 5.93 13.98
N PRO A 404 -14.07 4.69 13.48
CA PRO A 404 -13.53 3.57 14.26
C PRO A 404 -12.08 3.84 14.68
N ALA A 405 -11.66 3.36 15.86
CA ALA A 405 -10.28 3.50 16.33
C ALA A 405 -9.24 2.97 15.33
N GLU A 406 -9.60 1.95 14.55
CA GLU A 406 -8.78 1.36 13.48
C GLU A 406 -8.44 2.37 12.36
N ALA A 407 -9.27 3.41 12.13
CA ALA A 407 -8.98 4.47 11.16
C ALA A 407 -7.75 5.30 11.53
N SER A 408 -7.41 5.35 12.83
CA SER A 408 -6.25 6.09 13.34
C SER A 408 -5.01 5.21 13.56
N ARG A 409 -4.99 4.01 12.97
CA ARG A 409 -3.88 3.05 13.04
C ARG A 409 -3.10 3.02 11.73
N CYS A 410 -1.76 3.03 11.82
CA CYS A 410 -0.89 3.02 10.65
C CYS A 410 -0.86 1.65 9.94
N TYR A 411 -0.30 1.64 8.72
CA TYR A 411 -0.13 0.42 7.93
C TYR A 411 0.62 -0.69 8.67
N LYS A 412 1.68 -0.33 9.42
CA LYS A 412 2.48 -1.32 10.16
C LYS A 412 1.70 -1.97 11.30
N TYR A 413 0.83 -1.23 12.00
CA TYR A 413 -0.08 -1.80 12.99
C TYR A 413 -1.02 -2.81 12.32
N ARG A 414 -1.66 -2.40 11.22
CA ARG A 414 -2.61 -3.25 10.49
C ARG A 414 -1.97 -4.50 9.87
N THR A 415 -0.67 -4.46 9.60
CA THR A 415 0.12 -5.63 9.20
C THR A 415 0.37 -6.59 10.37
N GLU A 416 0.83 -6.04 11.50
CA GLU A 416 1.20 -6.81 12.69
C GLU A 416 -0.01 -7.28 13.53
N TYR A 417 -1.23 -6.85 13.20
CA TYR A 417 -2.45 -7.19 13.92
C TYR A 417 -3.25 -8.29 13.19
N PRO A 418 -3.24 -9.55 13.68
CA PRO A 418 -3.97 -10.64 13.03
C PRO A 418 -5.48 -10.44 13.03
N ARG A 419 -6.11 -10.73 11.90
CA ARG A 419 -7.57 -10.63 11.73
C ARG A 419 -8.30 -11.76 12.45
N ASP A 420 -9.63 -11.69 12.45
CA ASP A 420 -10.44 -12.79 12.94
C ASP A 420 -10.29 -14.01 12.01
N PRO A 421 -10.21 -15.25 12.52
CA PRO A 421 -10.12 -16.44 11.67
C PRO A 421 -11.20 -16.53 10.58
N ALA A 422 -12.39 -15.96 10.78
CA ALA A 422 -13.45 -15.91 9.78
C ALA A 422 -13.10 -15.02 8.56
N ASP A 423 -12.16 -14.10 8.72
CA ASP A 423 -11.68 -13.24 7.64
C ASP A 423 -10.77 -13.96 6.65
N TYR A 424 -10.19 -15.10 7.02
CA TYR A 424 -9.31 -15.90 6.16
C TYR A 424 -10.11 -16.86 5.26
N ASN A 425 -11.16 -16.33 4.64
CA ASN A 425 -11.98 -17.02 3.67
C ASN A 425 -11.46 -16.81 2.23
N PHE A 426 -11.93 -17.65 1.31
CA PHE A 426 -11.47 -17.63 -0.08
C PHE A 426 -11.76 -16.31 -0.80
N VAL A 427 -12.87 -15.64 -0.49
CA VAL A 427 -13.24 -14.37 -1.16
C VAL A 427 -12.26 -13.26 -0.81
N ASN A 428 -11.92 -13.11 0.48
CA ASN A 428 -10.91 -12.14 0.91
C ASN A 428 -9.52 -12.47 0.36
N TYR A 429 -9.17 -13.76 0.30
CA TYR A 429 -7.92 -14.23 -0.26
C TYR A 429 -7.80 -13.95 -1.77
N ALA A 430 -8.85 -14.23 -2.53
CA ALA A 430 -8.90 -13.95 -3.97
C ALA A 430 -8.87 -12.43 -4.23
N ALA A 431 -9.62 -11.64 -3.45
CA ALA A 431 -9.58 -10.18 -3.54
C ALA A 431 -8.17 -9.63 -3.30
N TYR A 432 -7.47 -10.13 -2.28
CA TYR A 432 -6.10 -9.73 -1.94
C TYR A 432 -5.08 -10.10 -3.01
N THR A 433 -5.17 -11.31 -3.57
CA THR A 433 -4.20 -11.82 -4.55
C THR A 433 -4.41 -11.23 -5.94
N LEU A 434 -5.66 -10.95 -6.33
CA LEU A 434 -6.03 -10.48 -7.67
C LEU A 434 -6.28 -8.96 -7.76
N PHE A 435 -6.03 -8.21 -6.69
CA PHE A 435 -6.31 -6.77 -6.67
C PHE A 435 -5.51 -6.02 -7.75
N PRO A 436 -6.17 -5.45 -8.79
CA PRO A 436 -5.47 -4.97 -9.98
C PRO A 436 -4.35 -3.94 -9.70
N PRO A 437 -4.54 -2.91 -8.84
CA PRO A 437 -3.50 -1.94 -8.53
C PRO A 437 -2.19 -2.55 -8.03
N LEU A 438 -2.24 -3.71 -7.39
CA LEU A 438 -1.07 -4.34 -6.80
C LEU A 438 -0.60 -5.57 -7.59
N TYR A 439 -1.45 -6.14 -8.44
CA TYR A 439 -1.19 -7.42 -9.11
C TYR A 439 0.07 -7.46 -9.98
N LEU A 440 0.25 -6.51 -10.92
CA LEU A 440 1.32 -6.55 -11.93
C LEU A 440 2.73 -6.35 -11.35
N GLY A 441 2.82 -5.53 -10.31
CA GLY A 441 4.10 -5.11 -9.72
C GLY A 441 3.97 -3.87 -8.83
N GLY A 442 2.77 -3.61 -8.29
CA GLY A 442 2.58 -2.57 -7.29
C GLY A 442 3.16 -2.99 -5.93
N PRO A 443 3.24 -2.07 -4.96
CA PRO A 443 3.85 -2.33 -3.65
C PRO A 443 3.30 -3.57 -2.95
N MET A 444 4.16 -4.26 -2.20
CA MET A 444 3.74 -5.44 -1.44
C MET A 444 2.91 -5.03 -0.22
N SER A 445 1.75 -5.66 -0.04
CA SER A 445 0.89 -5.51 1.14
C SER A 445 0.81 -6.83 1.88
N SER A 446 0.67 -6.82 3.20
CA SER A 446 0.25 -8.00 3.96
C SER A 446 -1.25 -8.28 3.77
N PHE A 447 -1.67 -9.52 4.01
CA PHE A 447 -3.09 -9.89 3.97
C PHE A 447 -3.88 -9.18 5.09
N ASN A 448 -3.33 -9.17 6.30
CA ASN A 448 -3.97 -8.49 7.45
C ASN A 448 -4.27 -7.02 7.15
N ALA A 449 -3.30 -6.29 6.61
CA ALA A 449 -3.49 -4.89 6.27
C ALA A 449 -4.53 -4.71 5.16
N PHE A 450 -4.43 -5.48 4.07
CA PHE A 450 -5.38 -5.39 2.96
C PHE A 450 -6.83 -5.60 3.41
N VAL A 451 -7.10 -6.65 4.18
CA VAL A 451 -8.44 -6.96 4.68
C VAL A 451 -8.94 -5.91 5.68
N SER A 452 -8.06 -5.36 6.50
CA SER A 452 -8.42 -4.26 7.41
C SER A 452 -8.97 -3.05 6.64
N TYR A 453 -8.38 -2.72 5.48
CA TYR A 453 -8.80 -1.57 4.67
C TYR A 453 -10.12 -1.78 3.95
N MET A 454 -10.49 -3.03 3.66
CA MET A 454 -11.81 -3.34 3.10
C MET A 454 -12.94 -2.98 4.08
N ARG A 455 -12.68 -3.05 5.40
CA ARG A 455 -13.62 -2.62 6.44
C ARG A 455 -13.50 -1.13 6.75
N VAL A 456 -12.32 -0.70 7.17
CA VAL A 456 -12.05 0.68 7.58
C VAL A 456 -10.99 1.27 6.65
N PRO A 457 -11.36 2.22 5.77
CA PRO A 457 -10.43 2.76 4.77
C PRO A 457 -9.27 3.50 5.45
N SER A 458 -8.14 3.61 4.77
CA SER A 458 -7.04 4.44 5.23
C SER A 458 -7.43 5.92 5.20
N THR A 459 -6.98 6.66 6.21
CA THR A 459 -7.09 8.13 6.28
C THR A 459 -5.73 8.81 6.13
N SER A 460 -4.66 8.07 5.82
CA SER A 460 -3.29 8.60 5.84
C SER A 460 -3.01 9.63 4.73
N MET A 461 -3.70 9.48 3.60
CA MET A 461 -3.60 10.36 2.44
C MET A 461 -4.96 10.99 2.11
N PRO A 462 -5.33 12.11 2.76
CA PRO A 462 -6.51 12.87 2.37
C PRO A 462 -6.38 13.40 0.93
N LEU A 463 -7.50 13.79 0.31
CA LEU A 463 -7.55 14.20 -1.10
C LEU A 463 -6.49 15.24 -1.48
N ARG A 464 -6.24 16.24 -0.62
CA ARG A 464 -5.19 17.24 -0.84
C ARG A 464 -3.80 16.62 -0.98
N LYS A 465 -3.46 15.63 -0.14
CA LYS A 465 -2.20 14.89 -0.25
C LYS A 465 -2.19 14.00 -1.50
N MET A 466 -3.32 13.39 -1.87
CA MET A 466 -3.42 12.58 -3.10
C MET A 466 -3.16 13.42 -4.37
N VAL A 467 -3.69 14.64 -4.45
CA VAL A 467 -3.46 15.55 -5.58
C VAL A 467 -1.98 15.95 -5.68
N THR A 468 -1.37 16.33 -4.56
CA THR A 468 0.08 16.62 -4.52
C THR A 468 0.91 15.39 -4.91
N TYR A 469 0.48 14.19 -4.50
CA TYR A 469 1.13 12.93 -4.85
C TYR A 469 1.00 12.61 -6.34
N ALA A 470 -0.18 12.82 -6.94
CA ALA A 470 -0.39 12.70 -8.39
C ALA A 470 0.49 13.67 -9.18
N PHE A 471 0.63 14.91 -8.71
CA PHE A 471 1.56 15.87 -9.31
C PHE A 471 3.04 15.43 -9.19
N ALA A 472 3.42 14.78 -8.08
CA ALA A 472 4.76 14.20 -7.95
C ALA A 472 4.99 13.07 -8.96
N ILE A 473 4.00 12.19 -9.19
CA ILE A 473 4.04 11.15 -10.23
C ILE A 473 4.21 11.78 -11.61
N PHE A 474 3.44 12.83 -11.92
CA PHE A 474 3.56 13.55 -13.20
C PHE A 474 4.96 14.13 -13.41
N ARG A 475 5.57 14.74 -12.39
CA ARG A 475 6.95 15.24 -12.48
C ARG A 475 7.96 14.12 -12.74
N ILE A 476 7.79 12.96 -12.10
CA ILE A 476 8.63 11.78 -12.36
C ILE A 476 8.49 11.35 -13.82
N TYR A 477 7.25 11.17 -14.29
CA TYR A 477 6.96 10.81 -15.69
C TYR A 477 7.59 11.78 -16.68
N ALA A 478 7.37 13.09 -16.51
CA ALA A 478 7.93 14.12 -17.39
C ALA A 478 9.47 14.10 -17.39
N THR A 479 10.09 13.89 -16.22
CA THR A 479 11.55 13.77 -16.09
C THR A 479 12.08 12.54 -16.83
N THR A 480 11.41 11.39 -16.71
CA THR A 480 11.77 10.17 -17.46
C THR A 480 11.65 10.36 -18.96
N VAL A 481 10.54 10.95 -19.43
CA VAL A 481 10.30 11.22 -20.85
C VAL A 481 11.39 12.14 -21.41
N LEU A 482 11.74 13.21 -20.69
CA LEU A 482 12.84 14.10 -21.07
C LEU A 482 14.17 13.34 -21.17
N LEU A 483 14.52 12.55 -20.14
CA LEU A 483 15.77 11.79 -20.13
C LEU A 483 15.90 10.87 -21.36
N LEU A 484 14.84 10.13 -21.67
CA LEU A 484 14.79 9.19 -22.79
C LEU A 484 14.80 9.87 -24.17
N HIS A 485 14.26 11.09 -24.29
CA HIS A 485 14.28 11.84 -25.56
C HIS A 485 15.65 12.39 -25.96
N PHE A 486 16.58 12.47 -25.01
CA PHE A 486 17.84 13.18 -25.19
C PHE A 486 19.06 12.27 -25.02
N VAL A 487 19.02 11.35 -24.06
CA VAL A 487 20.17 10.50 -23.70
C VAL A 487 20.01 9.06 -24.24
N HIS A 488 18.81 8.65 -24.65
CA HIS A 488 18.52 7.32 -25.21
C HIS A 488 19.18 6.15 -24.44
N LEU A 489 19.05 6.15 -23.10
CA LEU A 489 19.78 5.25 -22.19
C LEU A 489 19.52 3.76 -22.50
N PRO A 490 18.27 3.26 -22.56
CA PRO A 490 17.96 1.93 -23.05
C PRO A 490 18.61 1.57 -24.40
N ALA A 491 18.59 2.47 -25.39
CA ALA A 491 19.18 2.20 -26.69
C ALA A 491 20.71 2.05 -26.62
N LEU A 492 21.39 2.91 -25.84
CA LEU A 492 22.82 2.79 -25.58
C LEU A 492 23.16 1.48 -24.84
N ALA A 493 22.36 1.09 -23.85
CA ALA A 493 22.57 -0.15 -23.11
C ALA A 493 22.49 -1.40 -24.02
N LYS A 494 21.61 -1.37 -25.02
CA LYS A 494 21.50 -2.42 -26.05
C LYS A 494 22.71 -2.44 -27.00
N HIS A 495 23.45 -1.35 -27.13
CA HIS A 495 24.60 -1.20 -28.03
C HIS A 495 25.87 -0.98 -27.22
N SER A 496 26.20 -1.99 -26.40
CA SER A 496 27.27 -1.93 -25.41
C SER A 496 28.66 -1.58 -25.98
N TYR A 497 28.91 -1.82 -27.27
CA TYR A 497 30.15 -1.38 -27.92
C TYR A 497 30.31 0.15 -27.89
N LEU A 498 29.23 0.93 -27.99
CA LEU A 498 29.29 2.40 -27.89
C LEU A 498 29.73 2.84 -26.49
N ILE A 499 29.40 2.07 -25.45
CA ILE A 499 29.83 2.34 -24.08
C ILE A 499 31.36 2.18 -23.98
N THR A 500 31.97 1.25 -24.73
CA THR A 500 33.43 1.08 -24.75
C THR A 500 34.15 2.21 -25.48
N GLU A 501 33.46 2.95 -26.35
CA GLU A 501 34.00 4.13 -27.04
C GLU A 501 33.87 5.43 -26.23
N MET A 502 33.08 5.41 -25.16
CA MET A 502 32.95 6.54 -24.24
C MET A 502 34.25 6.76 -23.47
N SER A 503 34.58 8.03 -23.23
CA SER A 503 35.57 8.42 -22.24
C SER A 503 35.17 7.96 -20.83
N LEU A 504 36.14 7.85 -19.92
CA LEU A 504 35.91 7.51 -18.51
C LEU A 504 34.84 8.40 -17.86
N GLN A 505 34.82 9.69 -18.22
CA GLN A 505 33.87 10.65 -17.69
C GLN A 505 32.45 10.43 -18.26
N GLU A 506 32.33 10.17 -19.56
CA GLU A 506 31.04 9.79 -20.18
C GLU A 506 30.50 8.51 -19.57
N GLN A 507 31.34 7.48 -19.40
CA GLN A 507 30.95 6.21 -18.77
C GLN A 507 30.43 6.42 -17.33
N ALA A 508 31.12 7.24 -16.53
CA ALA A 508 30.68 7.52 -15.16
C ALA A 508 29.28 8.16 -15.11
N HIS A 509 29.02 9.14 -15.97
CA HIS A 509 27.70 9.77 -16.05
C HIS A 509 26.65 8.84 -16.68
N PHE A 510 27.03 7.99 -17.64
CA PHE A 510 26.16 6.98 -18.22
C PHE A 510 25.66 6.00 -17.16
N VAL A 511 26.56 5.47 -16.32
CA VAL A 511 26.18 4.58 -15.21
C VAL A 511 25.27 5.29 -14.22
N PHE A 512 25.59 6.53 -13.85
CA PHE A 512 24.77 7.33 -12.93
C PHE A 512 23.36 7.60 -13.48
N LEU A 513 23.25 8.03 -14.74
CA LEU A 513 21.96 8.31 -15.38
C LEU A 513 21.16 7.04 -15.70
N THR A 514 21.83 5.90 -15.92
CA THR A 514 21.17 4.60 -16.01
C THR A 514 20.51 4.22 -14.68
N LEU A 515 21.21 4.42 -13.56
CA LEU A 515 20.62 4.22 -12.23
C LEU A 515 19.47 5.21 -11.97
N ALA A 516 19.61 6.47 -12.39
CA ALA A 516 18.55 7.46 -12.32
C ALA A 516 17.32 7.03 -13.13
N TYR A 517 17.51 6.51 -14.34
CA TYR A 517 16.45 5.97 -15.19
C TYR A 517 15.73 4.80 -14.52
N LEU A 518 16.46 3.83 -13.96
CA LEU A 518 15.88 2.71 -13.23
C LEU A 518 15.03 3.21 -12.05
N TRP A 519 15.56 4.13 -11.24
CA TRP A 519 14.81 4.73 -10.13
C TRP A 519 13.56 5.45 -10.61
N LEU A 520 13.66 6.31 -11.64
CA LEU A 520 12.53 7.06 -12.18
C LEU A 520 11.44 6.14 -12.74
N LYS A 521 11.82 5.10 -13.49
CA LYS A 521 10.91 4.10 -14.05
C LYS A 521 10.12 3.41 -12.95
N PHE A 522 10.81 2.78 -11.99
CA PHE A 522 10.13 2.03 -10.93
C PHE A 522 9.33 2.93 -10.00
N ASN A 523 9.85 4.12 -9.68
CA ASN A 523 9.13 5.09 -8.87
C ASN A 523 7.83 5.56 -9.56
N PHE A 524 7.82 5.74 -10.88
CA PHE A 524 6.59 6.02 -11.63
C PHE A 524 5.57 4.88 -11.51
N ILE A 525 6.01 3.64 -11.74
CA ILE A 525 5.16 2.44 -11.71
C ILE A 525 4.56 2.23 -10.31
N TRP A 526 5.40 2.24 -9.27
CA TRP A 526 5.00 1.92 -7.90
C TRP A 526 4.18 3.05 -7.25
N LYS A 527 4.55 4.32 -7.45
CA LYS A 527 3.72 5.42 -6.95
C LYS A 527 2.36 5.47 -7.63
N SER A 528 2.28 5.21 -8.93
CA SER A 528 0.99 5.14 -9.64
C SER A 528 0.13 4.02 -9.09
N SER A 529 0.71 2.82 -8.95
CA SER A 529 0.04 1.65 -8.36
C SER A 529 -0.44 1.92 -6.92
N ARG A 530 0.37 2.59 -6.10
CA ARG A 530 -0.01 3.04 -4.75
C ARG A 530 -1.16 4.03 -4.79
N LEU A 531 -1.10 5.06 -5.65
CA LEU A 531 -2.18 6.04 -5.79
C LEU A 531 -3.49 5.34 -6.20
N PHE A 532 -3.41 4.36 -7.10
CA PHE A 532 -4.56 3.57 -7.55
C PHE A 532 -5.16 2.72 -6.43
N ALA A 533 -4.34 2.12 -5.56
CA ALA A 533 -4.82 1.44 -4.35
C ALA A 533 -5.46 2.43 -3.35
N MET A 534 -4.87 3.62 -3.18
CA MET A 534 -5.40 4.66 -2.29
C MET A 534 -6.75 5.21 -2.75
N LEU A 535 -7.05 5.24 -4.06
CA LEU A 535 -8.40 5.59 -4.56
C LEU A 535 -9.48 4.65 -4.01
N SER A 536 -9.12 3.40 -3.70
CA SER A 536 -10.00 2.40 -3.07
C SER A 536 -9.96 2.43 -1.52
N GLY A 537 -9.18 3.34 -0.94
CA GLY A 537 -8.93 3.46 0.50
C GLY A 537 -8.00 2.37 1.05
N ILE A 538 -7.23 1.70 0.19
CA ILE A 538 -6.28 0.65 0.57
C ILE A 538 -4.88 1.24 0.58
N GLU A 539 -4.29 1.31 1.77
CA GLU A 539 -2.93 1.81 1.93
C GLU A 539 -1.90 0.70 1.82
N VAL A 540 -0.85 1.00 1.07
CA VAL A 540 0.32 0.15 0.84
C VAL A 540 1.59 0.95 1.10
N PRO A 541 2.73 0.30 1.39
CA PRO A 541 3.99 1.01 1.65
C PRO A 541 4.48 1.81 0.43
N GLU A 542 5.42 2.71 0.68
CA GLU A 542 6.11 3.49 -0.35
C GLU A 542 7.42 2.77 -0.63
N ASP A 543 7.56 2.24 -1.85
CA ASP A 543 8.73 1.47 -2.27
C ASP A 543 9.95 2.37 -2.56
N MET A 544 9.72 3.63 -2.93
CA MET A 544 10.79 4.60 -3.21
C MET A 544 10.53 5.88 -2.42
N ARG A 545 11.05 5.89 -1.18
CA ARG A 545 10.81 6.98 -0.21
C ARG A 545 11.71 8.18 -0.44
N ARG A 546 12.94 7.93 -0.89
CA ARG A 546 13.96 8.95 -1.12
C ARG A 546 14.54 8.82 -2.52
N CYS A 547 15.18 9.88 -2.98
CA CYS A 547 16.00 9.83 -4.19
C CYS A 547 17.18 8.89 -3.95
N PHE A 548 17.51 8.05 -4.92
CA PHE A 548 18.66 7.12 -4.85
C PHE A 548 19.98 7.84 -4.52
N ALA A 549 20.16 9.07 -5.00
CA ALA A 549 21.34 9.90 -4.72
C ALA A 549 21.35 10.54 -3.31
N ASN A 550 20.25 10.46 -2.56
CA ASN A 550 20.15 10.97 -1.19
C ASN A 550 20.27 9.81 -0.17
N THR A 551 21.34 9.04 -0.30
CA THR A 551 21.58 7.84 0.49
C THR A 551 23.01 7.84 1.01
N LEU A 552 23.18 7.88 2.34
CA LEU A 552 24.50 8.02 2.98
C LEU A 552 25.13 6.67 3.34
N THR A 553 24.31 5.63 3.53
CA THR A 553 24.77 4.31 3.95
C THR A 553 24.09 3.20 3.13
N VAL A 554 24.76 2.06 3.01
CA VAL A 554 24.18 0.85 2.39
C VAL A 554 22.91 0.41 3.12
N ARG A 555 22.84 0.61 4.44
CA ARG A 555 21.65 0.31 5.23
C ARG A 555 20.48 1.20 4.83
N ASP A 556 20.71 2.51 4.65
CA ASP A 556 19.66 3.44 4.27
C ASP A 556 19.19 3.19 2.83
N PHE A 557 20.09 2.77 1.94
CA PHE A 557 19.75 2.34 0.59
C PHE A 557 18.66 1.26 0.62
N TRP A 558 18.89 0.17 1.34
CA TRP A 558 17.93 -0.94 1.44
C TRP A 558 16.68 -0.63 2.28
N ARG A 559 16.65 0.50 3.01
CA ARG A 559 15.43 0.97 3.70
C ARG A 559 14.54 1.82 2.82
N ASP A 560 15.10 2.43 1.79
CA ASP A 560 14.43 3.42 0.93
C ASP A 560 14.26 2.96 -0.53
N TRP A 561 14.85 1.82 -0.91
CA TRP A 561 14.79 1.20 -2.24
C TRP A 561 14.07 -0.16 -2.22
N HIS A 562 12.90 -0.20 -2.86
CA HIS A 562 12.00 -1.36 -3.00
C HIS A 562 11.78 -2.12 -1.69
#